data_AF-A0A932Q6Z3-F1
#
_entry.id   AF-A0A932Q6Z3-F1
#
_cell.length_a   1.000
_cell.length_b   1.000
_cell.length_c   1.000
_cell.angle_alpha   90.00
_cell.angle_beta   90.00
_cell.angle_gamma   90.00
#
_symmetry.space_group_name_H-M   'P 1'
#
loop_
_entity.id
_entity.type
_entity.pdbx_description
1 polymer ?
#
loop_
_entity_poly.entity_id
_entity_poly.type
_entity_poly.pdbx_seq_one_letter_code
_entity_poly.pdbx_strand_id
1 'polypeptide(L)'
;MVFIGALGLVFLWREKDGEPRRINSKELEAHDFIELPSINKAGISEKVIELYRSGLTMRQVARRMGWAKSTVRATLLAAGVELRPSCRDYQWPKSKVGKPYVGVAPYGFYCLRGKLFADPKEIETLRLILTLWRSGQSLSAIVRHLSHHRIKTRKGSVWMATTIRTIVQRHEVKSDILEEILWESKN
;
A
#
# COMPACT_ATOMS: atom_id res chain seq x y z
N MET A 1 -28.00 -14.82 103.32
CA MET A 1 -27.87 -16.16 102.70
C MET A 1 -28.74 -16.19 101.45
N VAL A 2 -28.12 -16.56 100.32
CA VAL A 2 -28.69 -17.48 99.30
C VAL A 2 -29.89 -16.99 98.46
N PHE A 3 -29.58 -16.72 97.18
CA PHE A 3 -30.26 -17.15 95.94
C PHE A 3 -31.25 -16.23 95.18
N ILE A 4 -30.81 -15.95 93.94
CA ILE A 4 -31.46 -16.16 92.62
C ILE A 4 -32.61 -15.24 92.14
N GLY A 5 -32.41 -14.73 90.92
CA GLY A 5 -33.47 -14.44 89.93
C GLY A 5 -33.24 -13.08 89.24
N ALA A 6 -32.59 -13.01 88.07
CA ALA A 6 -33.19 -13.12 86.72
C ALA A 6 -34.16 -11.94 86.44
N LEU A 7 -34.10 -11.16 85.36
CA LEU A 7 -33.81 -11.46 83.95
C LEU A 7 -33.87 -10.12 83.16
N GLY A 8 -33.00 -10.00 82.15
CA GLY A 8 -33.22 -9.23 80.91
C GLY A 8 -33.24 -7.70 80.99
N LEU A 9 -32.97 -6.94 79.93
CA LEU A 9 -32.39 -7.12 78.60
C LEU A 9 -32.32 -5.68 78.02
N VAL A 10 -31.53 -5.44 76.95
CA VAL A 10 -31.67 -4.33 75.97
C VAL A 10 -31.11 -2.96 76.45
N PHE A 11 -30.26 -2.21 75.75
CA PHE A 11 -29.85 -2.21 74.34
C PHE A 11 -28.55 -1.42 74.14
N LEU A 12 -27.94 -1.68 72.99
CA LEU A 12 -26.70 -1.20 72.41
C LEU A 12 -26.87 0.13 71.64
N TRP A 13 -25.94 1.09 71.80
CA TRP A 13 -25.33 2.01 70.80
C TRP A 13 -24.66 3.21 71.52
N ARG A 14 -23.34 3.46 71.48
CA ARG A 14 -22.38 3.84 70.42
C ARG A 14 -22.48 5.32 69.98
N GLU A 15 -21.30 5.95 70.01
CA GLU A 15 -20.86 7.20 69.35
C GLU A 15 -21.04 8.53 70.11
N LYS A 16 -19.93 9.07 70.65
CA LYS A 16 -19.67 10.51 70.77
C LYS A 16 -18.18 10.83 70.66
N ASP A 17 -17.84 11.45 69.54
CA ASP A 17 -16.96 12.62 69.37
C ASP A 17 -15.49 12.51 69.83
N GLY A 18 -14.63 12.07 68.91
CA GLY A 18 -13.17 12.26 68.97
C GLY A 18 -12.72 13.31 67.95
N GLU A 19 -12.74 14.59 68.32
CA GLU A 19 -12.13 15.66 67.52
C GLU A 19 -10.59 15.67 67.69
N PRO A 20 -9.78 15.65 66.61
CA PRO A 20 -8.34 15.83 66.74
C PRO A 20 -8.00 17.31 67.00
N ARG A 21 -7.39 17.58 68.15
CA ARG A 21 -6.90 18.91 68.55
C ARG A 21 -5.91 19.45 67.49
N ARG A 22 -6.15 20.66 66.99
CA ARG A 22 -5.14 21.41 66.22
C ARG A 22 -4.03 21.86 67.16
N ILE A 23 -2.87 21.21 67.08
CA ILE A 23 -1.64 21.73 67.68
C ILE A 23 -1.20 22.89 66.79
N ASN A 24 -1.50 24.11 67.23
CA ASN A 24 -0.94 25.33 66.66
C ASN A 24 0.52 25.49 67.10
N SER A 25 1.28 26.17 66.23
CA SER A 25 2.52 26.92 66.52
C SER A 25 3.76 26.14 66.97
N LYS A 26 4.30 25.29 66.10
CA LYS A 26 5.77 25.15 66.03
C LYS A 26 6.16 25.57 64.62
N GLU A 27 7.02 26.57 64.53
CA GLU A 27 7.59 27.08 63.29
C GLU A 27 7.88 25.89 62.37
N LEU A 28 7.21 25.85 61.21
CA LEU A 28 7.62 24.96 60.13
C LEU A 28 9.01 25.45 59.73
N GLU A 29 10.01 24.81 60.32
CA GLU A 29 11.41 24.93 59.92
C GLU A 29 11.46 24.93 58.40
N ALA A 30 12.13 25.93 57.85
CA ALA A 30 12.19 26.20 56.43
C ALA A 30 12.38 24.88 55.66
N HIS A 31 11.38 24.53 54.85
CA HIS A 31 11.56 23.42 53.91
C HIS A 31 12.74 23.79 53.02
N ASP A 32 13.80 22.97 53.06
CA ASP A 32 14.93 23.08 52.15
C ASP A 32 14.37 23.10 50.71
N PHE A 33 14.48 24.26 50.06
CA PHE A 33 14.15 24.36 48.66
C PHE A 33 15.19 23.58 47.89
N ILE A 34 14.80 22.41 47.38
CA ILE A 34 15.64 21.67 46.44
C ILE A 34 15.67 22.49 45.16
N GLU A 35 16.79 23.18 44.92
CA GLU A 35 17.11 23.74 43.61
C GLU A 35 17.32 22.58 42.64
N LEU A 36 16.24 22.20 41.95
CA LEU A 36 16.33 21.27 40.84
C LEU A 36 17.12 21.97 39.73
N PRO A 37 18.23 21.37 39.22
CA PRO A 37 18.93 21.95 38.10
C PRO A 37 17.93 22.06 36.95
N SER A 38 17.78 23.28 36.44
CA SER A 38 16.94 23.54 35.27
C SER A 38 17.46 22.63 34.15
N ILE A 39 16.71 21.56 33.85
CA ILE A 39 17.09 20.64 32.79
C ILE A 39 17.04 21.45 31.51
N ASN A 40 18.21 21.86 31.02
CA ASN A 40 18.30 22.72 29.85
C ASN A 40 17.72 21.96 28.66
N LYS A 41 16.53 22.37 28.20
CA LYS A 41 15.82 21.72 27.09
C LYS A 41 16.71 21.59 25.85
N ALA A 42 17.63 22.53 25.63
CA ALA A 42 18.59 22.51 24.53
C ALA A 42 19.59 21.34 24.63
N GLY A 43 20.10 21.04 25.82
CA GLY A 43 21.04 19.93 26.03
C GLY A 43 20.39 18.57 25.80
N ILE A 44 19.10 18.44 26.14
CA ILE A 44 18.36 17.19 25.91
C ILE A 44 18.10 16.96 24.41
N SER A 45 17.77 18.00 23.66
CA SER A 45 17.63 17.89 22.20
C SER A 45 18.95 17.52 21.52
N GLU A 46 20.07 18.08 21.97
CA GLU A 46 21.40 17.77 21.42
C GLU A 46 21.72 16.27 21.54
N LYS A 47 21.48 15.68 22.72
CA LYS A 47 21.72 14.26 22.96
C LYS A 47 20.85 13.36 22.08
N VAL A 48 19.60 13.75 21.83
CA VAL A 48 18.69 13.02 20.92
C VAL A 48 19.19 13.06 19.48
N ILE A 49 19.71 14.20 19.03
CA ILE A 49 20.28 14.36 17.69
C ILE A 49 21.53 13.49 17.53
N GLU A 50 22.43 13.49 18.52
CA GLU A 50 23.64 12.66 18.53
C GLU A 50 23.32 11.16 18.46
N LEU A 51 22.37 10.70 19.27
CA LEU A 51 21.92 9.30 19.25
C LEU A 51 21.25 8.94 17.92
N TYR A 52 20.53 9.84 17.28
CA TYR A 52 19.93 9.59 15.97
C TYR A 52 20.98 9.55 14.85
N ARG A 53 21.93 10.49 14.85
CA ARG A 53 23.03 10.58 13.86
C ARG A 53 23.98 9.38 13.93
N SER A 54 24.21 8.82 15.13
CA SER A 54 24.97 7.57 15.30
C SER A 54 24.26 6.33 14.75
N GLY A 55 23.06 6.48 14.17
CA GLY A 55 22.36 5.44 13.43
C GLY A 55 21.31 4.68 14.24
N LEU A 56 21.09 5.03 15.50
CA LEU A 56 20.00 4.45 16.28
C LEU A 56 18.64 4.88 15.71
N THR A 57 17.70 3.95 15.68
CA THR A 57 16.33 4.26 15.29
C THR A 57 15.63 5.09 16.37
N MET A 58 14.66 5.91 15.99
CA MET A 58 13.88 6.71 16.93
C MET A 58 13.23 5.89 18.06
N ARG A 59 12.91 4.61 17.79
CA ARG A 59 12.40 3.67 18.81
C ARG A 59 13.47 3.28 19.84
N GLN A 60 14.71 3.07 19.40
CA GLN A 60 15.84 2.77 20.29
C GLN A 60 16.22 4.00 21.10
N VAL A 61 16.26 5.19 20.47
CA VAL A 61 16.47 6.46 21.17
C VAL A 61 15.40 6.68 22.24
N ALA A 62 14.12 6.49 21.88
CA ALA A 62 13.00 6.56 22.81
C ALA A 62 13.15 5.61 24.00
N ARG A 63 13.50 4.33 23.76
CA ARG A 63 13.75 3.35 24.83
C ARG A 63 14.91 3.76 25.74
N ARG A 64 15.98 4.32 25.18
CA ARG A 64 17.18 4.71 25.93
C ARG A 64 16.97 5.97 26.78
N MET A 65 16.14 6.90 26.31
CA MET A 65 15.82 8.15 27.01
C MET A 65 14.55 8.05 27.87
N GLY A 66 13.81 6.94 27.83
CA GLY A 66 12.54 6.77 28.54
C GLY A 66 11.40 7.61 27.97
N TRP A 67 11.46 7.96 26.68
CA TRP A 67 10.51 8.88 26.03
C TRP A 67 9.55 8.18 25.09
N ALA A 68 8.44 8.85 24.76
CA ALA A 68 7.60 8.42 23.66
C ALA A 68 8.30 8.67 22.31
N LYS A 69 8.14 7.75 21.35
CA LYS A 69 8.69 7.87 19.99
C LYS A 69 8.22 9.17 19.29
N SER A 70 6.98 9.59 19.54
CA SER A 70 6.40 10.84 19.02
C SER A 70 7.16 12.06 19.51
N THR A 71 7.58 12.08 20.78
CA THR A 71 8.40 13.15 21.36
C THR A 71 9.75 13.23 20.67
N VAL A 72 10.43 12.09 20.49
CA VAL A 72 11.69 12.01 19.73
C VAL A 72 11.52 12.52 18.29
N ARG A 73 10.38 12.24 17.66
CA ARG A 73 10.05 12.77 16.32
C ARG A 73 9.93 14.29 16.32
N ALA A 74 9.15 14.83 17.26
CA ALA A 74 8.91 16.26 17.36
C ALA A 74 10.22 17.01 17.64
N THR A 75 11.07 16.49 18.53
CA THR A 75 12.38 17.11 18.83
C THR A 75 13.32 17.10 17.63
N LEU A 76 13.38 16.00 16.87
CA LEU A 76 14.23 15.93 15.67
C LEU A 76 13.74 16.88 14.57
N LEU A 77 12.42 17.00 14.38
CA LEU A 77 11.82 17.93 13.42
C LEU A 77 12.02 19.39 13.84
N ALA A 78 11.83 19.71 15.12
CA ALA A 78 12.06 21.05 15.66
C ALA A 78 13.54 21.47 15.56
N ALA A 79 14.46 20.51 15.65
CA ALA A 79 15.88 20.71 15.42
C ALA A 79 16.29 20.74 13.94
N GLY A 80 15.34 20.58 13.00
CA GLY A 80 15.60 20.61 11.56
C GLY A 80 16.34 19.38 11.01
N VAL A 81 16.35 18.26 11.75
CA VAL A 81 17.01 17.03 11.29
C VAL A 81 16.10 16.31 10.30
N GLU A 82 16.59 16.08 9.09
CA GLU A 82 15.91 15.26 8.10
C GLU A 82 15.76 13.82 8.60
N LEU A 83 14.52 13.34 8.58
CA LEU A 83 14.22 11.99 9.02
C LEU A 83 14.55 11.00 7.91
N ARG A 84 15.20 9.89 8.29
CA ARG A 84 15.43 8.73 7.43
C ARG A 84 14.13 8.33 6.71
N PRO A 85 14.17 8.12 5.38
CA PRO A 85 12.97 7.82 4.60
C PRO A 85 12.29 6.54 5.10
N SER A 86 10.96 6.59 5.13
CA SER A 86 10.15 5.42 5.43
C SER A 86 10.12 4.50 4.21
N CYS A 87 9.89 3.19 4.43
CA CYS A 87 9.57 2.29 3.32
C CYS A 87 8.32 2.72 2.54
N ARG A 88 7.43 3.52 3.15
CA ARG A 88 6.27 4.12 2.47
C ARG A 88 6.64 5.24 1.51
N ASP A 89 7.78 5.89 1.73
CA ASP A 89 8.29 6.95 0.87
C ASP A 89 9.07 6.37 -0.31
N TYR A 90 9.25 5.03 -0.35
CA TYR A 90 9.87 4.34 -1.47
C TYR A 90 8.93 4.34 -2.69
N GLN A 91 9.19 5.26 -3.61
CA GLN A 91 8.54 5.26 -4.91
C GLN A 91 9.17 4.18 -5.78
N TRP A 92 8.45 3.09 -6.05
CA TRP A 92 8.92 2.08 -7.00
C TRP A 92 9.13 2.76 -8.36
N PRO A 93 10.36 2.73 -8.93
CA PRO A 93 10.60 3.39 -10.19
C PRO A 93 9.68 2.79 -11.24
N LYS A 94 8.80 3.62 -11.83
CA LYS A 94 8.02 3.22 -13.00
C LYS A 94 9.04 2.90 -14.10
N SER A 95 9.15 1.63 -14.47
CA SER A 95 10.12 1.22 -15.50
C SER A 95 9.91 2.04 -16.76
N LYS A 96 10.96 2.71 -17.24
CA LYS A 96 10.94 3.47 -18.51
C LYS A 96 10.91 2.56 -19.74
N VAL A 97 11.21 1.27 -19.55
CA VAL A 97 11.16 0.27 -20.61
C VAL A 97 9.70 -0.06 -20.88
N GLY A 98 9.27 0.04 -22.14
CA GLY A 98 7.93 -0.38 -22.56
C GLY A 98 7.62 -1.77 -22.00
N LYS A 99 6.41 -1.95 -21.44
CA LYS A 99 6.02 -3.24 -20.87
C LYS A 99 6.13 -4.31 -21.96
N PRO A 100 6.89 -5.40 -21.75
CA PRO A 100 6.94 -6.47 -22.73
C PRO A 100 5.54 -7.02 -22.97
N TYR A 101 5.27 -7.50 -24.17
CA TYR A 101 3.98 -8.13 -24.42
C TYR A 101 3.85 -9.39 -23.55
N VAL A 102 2.85 -9.40 -22.67
CA VAL A 102 2.52 -10.55 -21.82
C VAL A 102 1.18 -11.12 -22.27
N GLY A 103 1.16 -12.36 -22.77
CA GLY A 103 -0.05 -13.06 -23.19
C GLY A 103 0.07 -13.78 -24.54
N VAL A 104 -1.08 -14.16 -25.11
CA VAL A 104 -1.17 -14.81 -26.42
C VAL A 104 -1.20 -13.75 -27.51
N ALA A 105 -0.22 -13.80 -28.42
CA ALA A 105 -0.12 -12.88 -29.56
C ALA A 105 -1.46 -12.81 -30.35
N PRO A 106 -1.93 -11.60 -30.72
CA PRO A 106 -3.07 -11.44 -31.61
C PRO A 106 -2.92 -12.24 -32.90
N TYR A 107 -4.03 -12.60 -33.53
CA TYR A 107 -4.00 -13.28 -34.83
C TYR A 107 -3.29 -12.42 -35.88
N GLY A 108 -2.50 -13.03 -36.76
CA GLY A 108 -1.63 -12.30 -37.69
C GLY A 108 -0.25 -11.96 -37.12
N PHE A 109 -0.05 -12.16 -35.82
CA PHE A 109 1.18 -11.80 -35.12
C PHE A 109 1.68 -12.93 -34.22
N TYR A 110 2.99 -12.94 -33.99
CA TYR A 110 3.66 -13.78 -33.02
C TYR A 110 4.54 -12.94 -32.10
N CYS A 111 4.75 -13.42 -30.88
CA CYS A 111 5.61 -12.74 -29.91
C CYS A 111 6.96 -13.44 -29.83
N LEU A 112 8.04 -12.70 -30.08
CA LEU A 112 9.42 -13.17 -29.92
C LEU A 112 10.14 -12.26 -28.93
N ARG A 113 10.64 -12.83 -27.82
CA ARG A 113 11.35 -12.10 -26.75
C ARG A 113 10.57 -10.88 -26.22
N GLY A 114 9.25 -11.01 -26.09
CA GLY A 114 8.37 -9.95 -25.58
C GLY A 114 8.07 -8.83 -26.57
N LYS A 115 8.57 -8.91 -27.82
CA LYS A 115 8.23 -8.03 -28.93
C LYS A 115 7.26 -8.72 -29.90
N LEU A 116 6.38 -7.94 -30.51
CA LEU A 116 5.36 -8.44 -31.44
C LEU A 116 5.88 -8.35 -32.87
N PHE A 117 5.73 -9.41 -33.65
CA PHE A 117 6.15 -9.53 -35.04
C PHE A 117 5.00 -10.05 -35.90
N ALA A 118 4.95 -9.70 -37.18
CA ALA A 118 3.94 -10.21 -38.13
C ALA A 118 4.26 -11.64 -38.56
N ASP A 119 3.30 -12.56 -38.45
CA ASP A 119 3.41 -13.92 -38.99
C ASP A 119 3.01 -13.93 -40.48
N PRO A 120 3.91 -14.23 -41.43
CA PRO A 120 3.61 -14.18 -42.85
C PRO A 120 2.43 -15.06 -43.25
N LYS A 121 2.20 -16.19 -42.56
CA LYS A 121 1.10 -17.11 -42.90
C LYS A 121 -0.27 -16.58 -42.48
N GLU A 122 -0.32 -15.89 -41.36
CA GLU A 122 -1.58 -15.38 -40.79
C GLU A 122 -1.87 -13.95 -41.20
N ILE A 123 -0.86 -13.20 -41.66
CA ILE A 123 -1.05 -11.80 -42.03
C ILE A 123 -1.84 -11.66 -43.32
N GLU A 124 -1.68 -12.60 -44.26
CA GLU A 124 -2.45 -12.62 -45.52
C GLU A 124 -3.93 -12.88 -45.27
N THR A 125 -4.23 -13.86 -44.41
CA THR A 125 -5.61 -14.17 -44.02
C THR A 125 -6.24 -13.03 -43.23
N LEU A 126 -5.46 -12.37 -42.36
CA LEU A 126 -5.91 -11.16 -41.65
C LEU A 126 -6.22 -10.02 -42.63
N ARG A 127 -5.36 -9.75 -43.62
CA ARG A 127 -5.60 -8.75 -44.67
C ARG A 127 -6.87 -9.05 -45.47
N LEU A 128 -7.07 -10.32 -45.83
CA LEU A 128 -8.28 -10.77 -46.52
C LEU A 128 -9.53 -10.51 -45.66
N ILE A 129 -9.51 -10.89 -44.38
CA ILE A 129 -10.63 -10.67 -43.44
C ILE A 129 -10.96 -9.18 -43.34
N LEU A 130 -9.96 -8.31 -43.16
CA LEU A 130 -10.17 -6.87 -43.05
C LEU A 130 -10.69 -6.26 -44.34
N THR A 131 -10.23 -6.73 -45.49
CA THR A 131 -10.71 -6.26 -46.81
C THR A 131 -12.18 -6.61 -47.00
N LEU A 132 -12.57 -7.86 -46.71
CA LEU A 132 -13.96 -8.31 -46.79
C LEU A 132 -14.86 -7.55 -45.79
N TRP A 133 -14.35 -7.30 -44.58
CA TRP A 133 -15.08 -6.53 -43.57
C TRP A 133 -15.25 -5.06 -43.99
N ARG A 134 -14.20 -4.41 -44.49
CA ARG A 134 -14.26 -3.03 -45.03
C ARG A 134 -15.21 -2.90 -46.22
N SER A 135 -15.40 -3.98 -47.00
CA SER A 135 -16.41 -4.03 -48.07
C SER A 135 -17.86 -4.17 -47.57
N GLY A 136 -18.07 -4.22 -46.25
CA GLY A 136 -19.39 -4.29 -45.63
C GLY A 136 -19.99 -5.70 -45.53
N GLN A 137 -19.20 -6.75 -45.76
CA GLN A 137 -19.71 -8.12 -45.63
C GLN A 137 -20.01 -8.48 -44.18
N SER A 138 -21.09 -9.24 -43.98
CA SER A 138 -21.43 -9.78 -42.66
C SER A 138 -20.39 -10.80 -42.20
N LEU A 139 -20.18 -10.89 -40.88
CA LEU A 139 -19.20 -11.81 -40.29
C LEU A 139 -19.41 -13.26 -40.76
N SER A 140 -20.66 -13.70 -40.87
CA SER A 140 -21.02 -15.04 -41.36
C SER A 140 -20.69 -15.23 -42.85
N ALA A 141 -20.84 -14.18 -43.68
CA ALA A 141 -20.41 -14.23 -45.06
C ALA A 141 -18.89 -14.36 -45.19
N ILE A 142 -18.13 -13.66 -44.33
CA ILE A 142 -16.67 -13.79 -44.25
C ILE A 142 -16.27 -15.22 -43.84
N VAL A 143 -16.91 -15.81 -42.82
CA VAL A 143 -16.67 -17.22 -42.44
C VAL A 143 -16.91 -18.16 -43.63
N ARG A 144 -18.00 -17.96 -44.37
CA ARG A 144 -18.33 -18.79 -45.54
C ARG A 144 -17.27 -18.65 -46.63
N HIS A 145 -16.79 -17.42 -46.86
CA HIS A 145 -15.72 -17.15 -47.81
C HIS A 145 -14.42 -17.86 -47.41
N LEU A 146 -13.99 -17.74 -46.15
CA LEU A 146 -12.79 -18.42 -45.65
C LEU A 146 -12.90 -19.95 -45.73
N SER A 147 -14.08 -20.49 -45.41
CA SER A 147 -14.35 -21.94 -45.46
C SER A 147 -14.33 -22.46 -46.90
N HIS A 148 -14.88 -21.69 -47.84
CA HIS A 148 -14.87 -22.01 -49.28
C HIS A 148 -13.43 -22.05 -49.82
N HIS A 149 -12.58 -21.11 -49.41
CA HIS A 149 -11.15 -21.07 -49.75
C HIS A 149 -10.28 -22.05 -48.94
N ARG A 150 -10.89 -22.94 -48.12
CA ARG A 150 -10.22 -23.94 -47.26
C ARG A 150 -9.17 -23.35 -46.30
N ILE A 151 -9.32 -22.08 -45.95
CA ILE A 151 -8.44 -21.39 -45.02
C ILE A 151 -8.85 -21.77 -43.59
N LYS A 152 -7.97 -22.44 -42.86
CA LYS A 152 -8.20 -22.86 -41.46
C LYS A 152 -7.60 -21.86 -40.47
N THR A 153 -8.10 -21.87 -39.24
CA THR A 153 -7.55 -21.06 -38.14
C THR A 153 -6.16 -21.56 -37.71
N ARG A 154 -5.46 -20.82 -36.83
CA ARG A 154 -4.13 -21.19 -36.26
C ARG A 154 -4.08 -22.63 -35.72
N LYS A 155 -5.18 -23.13 -35.15
CA LYS A 155 -5.30 -24.50 -34.58
C LYS A 155 -5.86 -25.53 -35.57
N GLY A 156 -6.08 -25.17 -36.83
CA GLY A 156 -6.66 -26.05 -37.83
C GLY A 156 -8.19 -26.20 -37.75
N SER A 157 -8.87 -25.46 -36.87
CA SER A 157 -10.33 -25.47 -36.74
C SER A 157 -11.01 -24.57 -37.77
N VAL A 158 -12.31 -24.80 -37.98
CA VAL A 158 -13.18 -23.94 -38.81
C VAL A 158 -13.34 -22.57 -38.17
N TRP A 159 -13.50 -21.53 -38.99
CA TRP A 159 -13.70 -20.16 -38.52
C TRP A 159 -15.07 -19.99 -37.86
N MET A 160 -15.08 -19.37 -36.69
CA MET A 160 -16.31 -18.92 -36.03
C MET A 160 -16.48 -17.41 -36.24
N ALA A 161 -17.73 -16.97 -36.42
CA ALA A 161 -18.04 -15.54 -36.57
C ALA A 161 -17.61 -14.72 -35.35
N THR A 162 -17.63 -15.33 -34.15
CA THR A 162 -17.11 -14.74 -32.91
C THR A 162 -15.61 -14.45 -32.98
N THR A 163 -14.81 -15.39 -33.49
CA THR A 163 -13.37 -15.20 -33.66
C THR A 163 -13.07 -14.04 -34.61
N ILE A 164 -13.77 -13.98 -35.75
CA ILE A 164 -13.61 -12.89 -36.71
C ILE A 164 -13.99 -11.55 -36.07
N ARG A 165 -15.10 -11.49 -35.33
CA ARG A 165 -15.49 -10.28 -34.58
C ARG A 165 -14.39 -9.80 -33.64
N THR A 166 -13.76 -10.71 -32.88
CA THR A 166 -12.68 -10.33 -31.95
C THR A 166 -11.43 -9.83 -32.66
N ILE A 167 -11.15 -10.32 -33.88
CA ILE A 167 -10.03 -9.84 -34.70
C ILE A 167 -10.30 -8.42 -35.17
N VAL A 168 -11.49 -8.17 -35.72
CA VAL A 168 -11.92 -6.86 -36.20
C VAL A 168 -11.91 -5.82 -35.07
N GLN A 169 -12.58 -6.10 -33.96
CA GLN A 169 -12.63 -5.19 -32.81
C GLN A 169 -11.23 -4.87 -32.26
N ARG A 170 -10.32 -5.85 -32.26
CA ARG A 170 -8.95 -5.63 -31.81
C ARG A 170 -8.18 -4.73 -32.78
N HIS A 171 -8.41 -4.88 -34.08
CA HIS A 171 -7.78 -4.05 -35.10
C HIS A 171 -8.29 -2.61 -35.05
N GLU A 172 -9.58 -2.38 -34.77
CA GLU A 172 -10.13 -1.03 -34.57
C GLU A 172 -9.45 -0.31 -33.40
N VAL A 173 -9.23 -1.00 -32.28
CA VAL A 173 -8.62 -0.42 -31.08
C VAL A 173 -7.12 -0.19 -31.21
N LYS A 174 -6.43 -0.98 -32.04
CA LYS A 174 -4.96 -1.00 -32.14
C LYS A 174 -4.44 -0.71 -33.55
N SER A 175 -5.19 0.02 -34.36
CA SER A 175 -4.84 0.33 -35.76
C SER A 175 -3.39 0.79 -35.90
N ASP A 176 -2.99 1.73 -35.06
CA ASP A 176 -1.72 2.45 -35.21
C ASP A 176 -0.50 1.53 -35.02
N ILE A 177 -0.56 0.61 -34.04
CA ILE A 177 0.52 -0.32 -33.72
C ILE A 177 0.60 -1.45 -34.76
N LEU A 178 -0.53 -1.89 -35.30
CA LEU A 178 -0.56 -3.02 -36.23
C LEU A 178 -0.15 -2.60 -37.64
N GLU A 179 -0.51 -1.38 -38.06
CA GLU A 179 -0.09 -0.81 -39.35
C GLU A 179 1.42 -0.52 -39.38
N GLU A 180 2.02 -0.10 -38.25
CA GLU A 180 3.47 0.09 -38.12
C GLU A 180 4.24 -1.22 -38.34
N ILE A 181 3.83 -2.31 -37.66
CA ILE A 181 4.46 -3.63 -37.80
C ILE A 181 4.25 -4.20 -39.22
N LEU A 182 3.09 -3.92 -39.83
CA LEU A 182 2.78 -4.32 -41.20
C LEU A 182 3.67 -3.62 -42.23
N TRP A 183 4.04 -2.37 -41.97
CA TRP A 183 4.98 -1.60 -42.80
C TRP A 183 6.41 -2.12 -42.65
N GLU A 184 6.86 -2.37 -41.42
CA GLU A 184 8.19 -2.95 -41.14
C GLU A 184 8.40 -4.31 -41.80
N SER A 185 7.35 -5.12 -41.95
CA SER A 185 7.42 -6.43 -42.60
C SER A 185 7.59 -6.39 -44.13
N LYS A 186 7.38 -5.23 -44.78
CA LYS A 186 7.48 -5.09 -46.24
C LYS A 186 8.86 -4.60 -46.72
N ASN A 187 9.68 -4.06 -45.82
CA ASN A 187 11.06 -3.63 -46.07
C ASN A 187 12.05 -4.72 -45.66
#